data_AF-A0A060W0B1-F1
#
_entry.id   AF-A0A060W0B1-F1
#
_cell.length_a   1.000
_cell.length_b   1.000
_cell.length_c   1.000
_cell.angle_alpha   90.00
_cell.angle_beta   90.00
_cell.angle_gamma   90.00
#
_symmetry.space_group_name_H-M   'P 1'
#
loop_
_entity.id
_entity.type
_entity.pdbx_description
1 polymer ?
#
loop_
_entity_poly.entity_id
_entity_poly.type
_entity_poly.pdbx_seq_one_letter_code
_entity_poly.pdbx_strand_id
1 'polypeptide(L)'
;MTEETHPDDDSYIVRVKAVVMTRDDSSGGWLAQDGGCLSRVGVCKVLSAELLGRSSFLIHGERLKDKQVILECFLKKDLVYTKATPTFHHWKVDNKKCGLTFQSPADARAFDRGVRKAMEDLTEGTGEEGEDYEGCVSMLLNGSTTSSSTIQNEAELGDDDVFTVSSSIVVLNTSKFRDIKNT
;
A
#
# COMPACT_ATOMS: atom_id res chain seq x y z
N MET A 1 5.32 -31.81 -9.45
CA MET A 1 4.58 -30.76 -10.18
C MET A 1 4.82 -29.48 -9.41
N THR A 2 5.59 -28.55 -9.96
CA THR A 2 5.76 -27.22 -9.37
C THR A 2 4.49 -26.45 -9.69
N GLU A 3 3.70 -26.12 -8.66
CA GLU A 3 2.53 -25.27 -8.84
C GLU A 3 3.00 -23.91 -9.37
N GLU A 4 2.60 -23.59 -10.60
CA GLU A 4 2.64 -22.25 -11.14
C GLU A 4 1.74 -21.39 -10.25
N THR A 5 2.35 -20.73 -9.27
CA THR A 5 1.68 -19.86 -8.30
C THR A 5 1.28 -18.57 -8.98
N HIS A 6 0.27 -18.65 -9.87
CA HIS A 6 -0.41 -17.45 -10.33
C HIS A 6 -1.01 -16.75 -9.11
N PRO A 7 -0.64 -15.49 -8.85
CA PRO A 7 -1.20 -14.77 -7.71
C PRO A 7 -2.71 -14.66 -7.92
N ASP A 8 -3.50 -15.17 -6.96
CA ASP A 8 -4.96 -15.00 -6.98
C ASP A 8 -5.31 -13.51 -7.14
N ASP A 9 -6.40 -13.19 -7.82
CA ASP A 9 -6.75 -11.81 -8.16
C ASP A 9 -6.90 -10.91 -6.91
N ASP A 10 -7.22 -11.49 -5.75
CA ASP A 10 -7.32 -10.83 -4.42
C ASP A 10 -5.95 -10.48 -3.79
N SER A 11 -4.86 -11.05 -4.30
CA SER A 11 -3.50 -10.78 -3.81
C SER A 11 -2.95 -9.43 -4.28
N TYR A 12 -3.60 -8.79 -5.26
CA TYR A 12 -3.10 -7.55 -5.86
C TYR A 12 -3.51 -6.31 -5.07
N ILE A 13 -2.52 -5.53 -4.64
CA ILE A 13 -2.73 -4.21 -4.02
C ILE A 13 -3.14 -3.17 -5.08
N VAL A 14 -2.53 -3.28 -6.27
CA VAL A 14 -2.82 -2.40 -7.41
C VAL A 14 -2.61 -3.17 -8.69
N ARG A 15 -3.43 -2.88 -9.70
CA ARG A 15 -3.29 -3.37 -11.07
C ARG A 15 -3.55 -2.26 -12.07
N VAL A 16 -2.66 -2.13 -13.04
CA VAL A 16 -2.72 -1.15 -14.13
C VAL A 16 -2.33 -1.82 -15.45
N LYS A 17 -2.46 -1.07 -16.54
CA LYS A 17 -1.91 -1.45 -17.84
C LYS A 17 -0.74 -0.54 -18.21
N ALA A 18 0.39 -1.15 -18.56
CA ALA A 18 1.62 -0.43 -18.89
C ALA A 18 2.46 -1.26 -19.88
N VAL A 19 3.44 -0.59 -20.50
CA VAL A 19 4.50 -1.24 -21.27
C VAL A 19 5.68 -1.50 -20.34
N VAL A 20 6.14 -2.74 -20.31
CA VAL A 20 7.34 -3.13 -19.54
C VAL A 20 8.59 -2.66 -20.26
N MET A 21 9.47 -2.02 -19.52
CA MET A 21 10.74 -1.47 -19.99
C MET A 21 11.89 -2.16 -19.26
N THR A 22 12.98 -2.41 -19.98
CA THR A 22 14.26 -2.86 -19.41
C THR A 22 15.35 -1.85 -19.77
N ARG A 23 16.40 -1.77 -18.97
CA ARG A 23 17.55 -0.95 -19.32
C ARG A 23 18.56 -1.79 -20.08
N ASP A 24 18.96 -1.31 -21.24
CA ASP A 24 20.09 -1.87 -21.97
C ASP A 24 21.38 -1.22 -21.47
N ASP A 25 22.25 -2.00 -20.83
CA ASP A 25 23.50 -1.51 -20.28
C ASP A 25 24.52 -1.15 -21.37
N SER A 26 24.34 -1.60 -22.63
CA SER A 26 25.23 -1.26 -23.73
C SER A 26 24.98 0.14 -24.29
N SER A 27 23.71 0.52 -24.49
CA SER A 27 23.32 1.87 -24.93
C SER A 27 23.06 2.85 -23.78
N GLY A 28 22.87 2.34 -22.57
CA GLY A 28 22.45 3.13 -21.40
C GLY A 28 20.97 3.56 -21.42
N GLY A 29 20.25 3.22 -22.49
CA GLY A 29 18.86 3.61 -22.74
C GLY A 29 17.82 2.61 -22.20
N TRP A 30 16.55 3.01 -22.29
CA TRP A 30 15.40 2.18 -21.95
C TRP A 30 14.81 1.55 -23.21
N LEU A 31 14.63 0.23 -23.19
CA LEU A 31 14.04 -0.54 -24.28
C LEU A 31 12.71 -1.14 -23.83
N ALA A 32 11.71 -1.07 -24.70
CA ALA A 32 10.44 -1.71 -24.45
C ALA A 32 10.56 -3.22 -24.66
N GLN A 33 10.14 -3.99 -23.67
CA GLN A 33 10.17 -5.44 -23.75
C GLN A 33 9.11 -5.93 -24.74
N ASP A 34 9.41 -7.01 -25.47
CA ASP A 34 8.51 -7.68 -26.40
C ASP A 34 7.80 -6.75 -27.41
N GLY A 35 8.55 -5.79 -27.95
CA GLY A 35 8.03 -4.86 -28.96
C GLY A 35 7.05 -3.81 -28.43
N GLY A 36 7.02 -3.56 -27.12
CA GLY A 36 6.18 -2.52 -26.52
C GLY A 36 4.72 -2.93 -26.31
N CYS A 37 4.46 -4.24 -26.19
CA CYS A 37 3.13 -4.74 -25.92
C CYS A 37 2.59 -4.29 -24.55
N LEU A 38 1.31 -3.99 -24.49
CA LEU A 38 0.63 -3.70 -23.22
C LEU A 38 0.56 -4.97 -22.36
N SER A 39 0.83 -4.76 -21.07
CA SER A 39 0.80 -5.81 -20.05
C SER A 39 -0.09 -5.39 -18.89
N ARG A 40 -0.75 -6.37 -18.27
CA ARG A 40 -1.40 -6.24 -16.97
C ARG A 40 -0.31 -6.30 -15.92
N VAL A 41 -0.01 -5.18 -15.29
CA VAL A 41 1.06 -5.06 -14.29
C VAL A 41 0.47 -4.68 -12.95
N GLY A 42 0.93 -5.33 -11.89
CA GLY A 42 0.45 -5.07 -10.55
C GLY A 42 1.48 -5.35 -9.47
N VAL A 43 1.18 -4.89 -8.27
CA VAL A 43 1.92 -5.24 -7.05
C VAL A 43 1.08 -6.29 -6.33
N CYS A 44 1.60 -7.50 -6.17
CA CYS A 44 0.95 -8.59 -5.46
C CYS A 44 1.61 -8.85 -4.11
N LYS A 45 0.79 -9.25 -3.14
CA LYS A 45 1.19 -9.79 -1.85
C LYS A 45 1.39 -11.28 -2.00
N VAL A 46 2.57 -11.76 -1.66
CA VAL A 46 2.95 -13.18 -1.71
C VAL A 46 3.19 -13.65 -0.28
N LEU A 47 2.53 -14.73 0.10
CA LEU A 47 2.77 -15.37 1.40
C LEU A 47 4.13 -16.08 1.34
N SER A 48 5.04 -15.70 2.22
CA SER A 48 6.29 -16.44 2.39
C SER A 48 6.08 -17.48 3.49
N ALA A 49 5.98 -18.75 3.10
CA ALA A 49 5.90 -19.87 4.06
C ALA A 49 7.18 -19.99 4.91
N GLU A 50 8.31 -19.49 4.40
CA GLU A 50 9.62 -19.55 5.06
C GLU A 50 9.82 -18.46 6.11
N LEU A 51 9.09 -17.34 6.01
CA LEU A 51 9.23 -16.18 6.90
C LEU A 51 8.07 -16.07 7.88
N LEU A 52 7.73 -17.12 8.65
CA LEU A 52 6.90 -17.06 9.87
C LEU A 52 5.81 -15.95 9.93
N GLY A 53 4.94 -15.86 8.91
CA GLY A 53 3.83 -14.88 8.88
C GLY A 53 4.16 -13.49 8.31
N ARG A 54 5.39 -13.24 7.87
CA ARG A 54 5.81 -12.02 7.15
C ARG A 54 5.34 -12.09 5.69
N SER A 55 4.80 -10.98 5.22
CA SER A 55 4.32 -10.84 3.85
C SER A 55 5.45 -10.37 2.95
N SER A 56 5.61 -11.02 1.80
CA SER A 56 6.49 -10.57 0.72
C SER A 56 5.68 -9.88 -0.36
N PHE A 57 6.31 -9.02 -1.15
CA PHE A 57 5.64 -8.33 -2.25
C PHE A 57 6.44 -8.46 -3.54
N LEU A 58 5.72 -8.52 -4.66
CA LEU A 58 6.27 -8.74 -5.99
C LEU A 58 5.58 -7.78 -6.98
N ILE A 59 6.36 -7.16 -7.86
CA ILE A 59 5.83 -6.54 -9.06
C ILE A 59 5.74 -7.63 -10.13
N HIS A 60 4.50 -7.93 -10.53
CA HIS A 60 4.18 -8.95 -11.52
C HIS A 60 3.58 -8.29 -12.78
N GLY A 61 4.06 -8.68 -13.96
CA GLY A 61 3.58 -8.19 -15.25
C GLY A 61 3.34 -9.31 -16.25
N GLU A 62 2.09 -9.43 -16.66
CA GLU A 62 1.58 -10.43 -17.60
C GLU A 62 1.17 -9.74 -18.91
N ARG A 63 1.72 -10.20 -20.03
CA ARG A 63 1.40 -9.66 -21.36
C ARG A 63 -0.06 -9.94 -21.70
N LEU A 64 -0.79 -8.91 -22.15
CA LEU A 64 -2.23 -9.04 -22.42
C LEU A 64 -2.55 -10.00 -23.57
N LYS A 65 -1.65 -10.10 -24.57
CA LYS A 65 -1.87 -10.83 -25.82
C LYS A 65 -1.99 -12.34 -25.62
N ASP A 66 -1.07 -12.91 -24.87
CA ASP A 66 -0.85 -14.36 -24.76
C ASP A 66 -0.57 -14.82 -23.33
N LYS A 67 -0.78 -13.92 -22.36
CA LYS A 67 -0.67 -14.22 -20.93
C LYS A 67 0.74 -14.62 -20.49
N GLN A 68 1.76 -14.35 -21.30
CA GLN A 68 3.13 -14.60 -20.92
C GLN A 68 3.55 -13.66 -19.79
N VAL A 69 4.14 -14.21 -18.73
CA VAL A 69 4.77 -13.43 -17.66
C VAL A 69 6.09 -12.86 -18.17
N ILE A 70 6.21 -11.54 -18.14
CA ILE A 70 7.36 -10.81 -18.73
C ILE A 70 8.06 -9.91 -17.71
N LEU A 71 7.48 -9.75 -16.52
CA LEU A 71 8.06 -8.99 -15.41
C LEU A 71 7.76 -9.70 -14.10
N GLU A 72 8.82 -10.09 -13.40
CA GLU A 72 8.78 -10.56 -12.02
C GLU A 72 9.93 -9.93 -11.25
N CYS A 73 9.61 -9.04 -10.31
CA CYS A 73 10.58 -8.34 -9.49
C CYS A 73 10.11 -8.23 -8.03
N PHE A 74 10.71 -9.04 -7.16
CA PHE A 74 10.44 -8.99 -5.72
C PHE A 74 10.85 -7.63 -5.15
N LEU A 75 9.96 -7.05 -4.34
CA LEU A 75 10.24 -5.83 -3.61
C LEU A 75 11.19 -6.13 -2.46
N LYS A 76 12.19 -5.28 -2.30
CA LYS A 76 13.18 -5.33 -1.21
C LYS A 76 13.32 -3.96 -0.60
N LYS A 77 13.72 -3.90 0.67
CA LYS A 77 13.91 -2.65 1.43
C LYS A 77 14.88 -1.66 0.75
N ASP A 78 15.82 -2.16 -0.04
CA ASP A 78 16.81 -1.39 -0.80
C ASP A 78 16.35 -1.03 -2.22
N LEU A 79 15.07 -1.24 -2.57
CA LEU A 79 14.47 -0.81 -3.83
C LEU A 79 14.68 0.69 -4.05
N VAL A 80 15.33 1.04 -5.16
CA VAL A 80 15.44 2.44 -5.60
C VAL A 80 14.38 2.72 -6.65
N TYR A 81 13.27 3.35 -6.26
CA TYR A 81 12.17 3.73 -7.16
C TYR A 81 12.31 5.18 -7.64
N THR A 82 12.26 5.40 -8.96
CA THR A 82 12.45 6.71 -9.60
C THR A 82 11.29 7.04 -10.52
N LYS A 83 10.75 8.26 -10.38
CA LYS A 83 9.70 8.82 -11.25
C LYS A 83 10.33 9.74 -12.27
N ALA A 84 10.81 9.19 -13.38
CA ALA A 84 11.53 9.95 -14.40
C ALA A 84 10.62 10.93 -15.15
N THR A 85 9.37 10.54 -15.44
CA THR A 85 8.33 11.41 -16.02
C THR A 85 6.96 11.07 -15.41
N PRO A 86 5.90 11.86 -15.66
CA PRO A 86 4.55 11.54 -15.18
C PRO A 86 3.99 10.19 -15.64
N THR A 87 4.57 9.59 -16.69
CA THR A 87 4.14 8.30 -17.25
C THR A 87 5.27 7.29 -17.37
N PHE A 88 6.47 7.61 -16.92
CA PHE A 88 7.59 6.68 -16.95
C PHE A 88 8.28 6.62 -15.59
N HIS A 89 8.08 5.50 -14.91
CA HIS A 89 8.76 5.20 -13.65
C HIS A 89 9.66 3.98 -13.84
N HIS A 90 10.75 3.94 -13.09
CA HIS A 90 11.68 2.82 -13.14
C HIS A 90 12.29 2.55 -11.77
N TRP A 91 12.82 1.36 -11.60
CA TRP A 91 13.45 0.96 -10.36
C TRP A 91 14.63 0.03 -10.59
N LYS A 92 15.45 -0.08 -9.56
CA LYS A 92 16.56 -1.04 -9.48
C LYS A 92 16.37 -1.90 -8.24
N VAL A 93 16.47 -3.22 -8.43
CA VAL A 93 16.61 -4.22 -7.36
C VAL A 93 17.77 -5.11 -7.72
N ASP A 94 18.68 -5.33 -6.76
CA ASP A 94 19.95 -6.02 -6.99
C ASP A 94 20.70 -5.40 -8.18
N ASN A 95 20.89 -6.18 -9.26
CA ASN A 95 21.51 -5.73 -10.49
C ASN A 95 20.54 -5.62 -11.68
N LYS A 96 19.22 -5.72 -11.44
CA LYS A 96 18.20 -5.61 -12.49
C LYS A 96 17.55 -4.22 -12.45
N LYS A 97 17.48 -3.57 -13.61
CA LYS A 97 16.80 -2.27 -13.80
C LYS A 97 15.56 -2.50 -14.65
N CYS A 98 14.40 -2.27 -14.07
CA CYS A 98 13.11 -2.45 -14.73
C CYS A 98 12.37 -1.11 -14.73
N GLY A 99 11.45 -0.94 -15.67
CA GLY A 99 10.60 0.25 -15.71
C GLY A 99 9.26 -0.02 -16.36
N LEU A 100 8.38 0.96 -16.23
CA LEU A 100 7.03 0.94 -16.79
C LEU A 100 6.74 2.26 -17.47
N THR A 101 6.30 2.17 -18.72
CA THR A 101 5.63 3.28 -19.40
C THR A 101 4.13 3.10 -19.26
N PHE A 102 3.51 3.95 -18.44
CA PHE A 102 2.08 3.94 -18.14
C PHE A 102 1.28 4.59 -19.26
N GLN A 103 0.05 4.12 -19.47
CA GLN A 103 -0.87 4.72 -20.44
C GLN A 103 -1.34 6.12 -20.02
N SER A 104 -1.36 6.40 -18.72
CA SER A 104 -1.79 7.69 -18.19
C SER A 104 -1.02 8.08 -16.92
N PRO A 105 -0.91 9.38 -16.61
CA PRO A 105 -0.38 9.83 -15.33
C PRO A 105 -1.22 9.36 -14.13
N ALA A 106 -2.50 9.07 -14.32
CA ALA A 106 -3.36 8.55 -13.26
C ALA A 106 -2.96 7.12 -12.87
N ASP A 107 -2.70 6.26 -13.86
CA ASP A 107 -2.21 4.89 -13.64
C ASP A 107 -0.83 4.90 -12.97
N ALA A 108 0.07 5.78 -13.42
CA ALA A 108 1.39 5.94 -12.83
C ALA A 108 1.30 6.31 -11.33
N ARG A 109 0.41 7.25 -10.98
CA ARG A 109 0.15 7.61 -9.57
C ARG A 109 -0.49 6.48 -8.78
N ALA A 110 -1.41 5.72 -9.38
CA ALA A 110 -2.03 4.57 -8.72
C ALA A 110 -0.96 3.50 -8.39
N PHE A 111 -0.10 3.20 -9.36
CA PHE A 111 0.97 2.24 -9.19
C PHE A 111 2.00 2.69 -8.14
N ASP A 112 2.43 3.97 -8.18
CA ASP A 112 3.32 4.55 -7.16
C ASP A 112 2.73 4.43 -5.73
N ARG A 113 1.42 4.64 -5.55
CA ARG A 113 0.76 4.41 -4.26
C ARG A 113 0.80 2.95 -3.83
N GLY A 114 0.55 2.01 -4.75
CA GLY A 114 0.60 0.58 -4.45
C GLY A 114 2.01 0.09 -4.09
N VAL A 115 3.04 0.57 -4.79
CA VAL A 115 4.45 0.27 -4.46
C VAL A 115 4.79 0.82 -3.07
N ARG A 116 4.45 2.07 -2.77
CA ARG A 116 4.73 2.67 -1.46
C ARG A 116 4.08 1.88 -0.33
N LYS A 117 2.80 1.55 -0.45
CA LYS A 117 2.07 0.74 0.53
C LYS A 117 2.75 -0.61 0.76
N ALA A 118 3.12 -1.31 -0.31
CA ALA A 118 3.82 -2.59 -0.20
C ALA A 118 5.19 -2.46 0.48
N MET A 119 5.91 -1.37 0.24
CA MET A 119 7.20 -1.09 0.89
C MET A 119 7.04 -0.77 2.38
N GLU A 120 5.99 -0.05 2.78
CA GLU A 120 5.64 0.23 4.19
C GLU A 120 5.34 -1.09 4.92
N ASP A 121 4.42 -1.90 4.39
CA ASP A 121 4.03 -3.20 4.95
C ASP A 121 5.24 -4.18 5.06
N LEU A 122 6.18 -4.12 4.10
CA LEU A 122 7.41 -4.94 4.14
C LEU A 122 8.33 -4.56 5.31
N THR A 123 8.34 -3.30 5.72
CA THR A 123 9.15 -2.82 6.85
C THR A 123 8.50 -3.10 8.19
N GLU A 124 7.18 -2.94 8.31
CA GLU A 124 6.43 -3.20 9.54
C GLU A 124 6.49 -4.68 9.95
N GLY A 125 6.43 -5.62 9.00
CA GLY A 125 6.54 -7.06 9.30
C GLY A 125 7.91 -7.53 9.81
N THR A 126 8.94 -6.67 9.75
CA THR A 126 10.28 -6.96 10.25
C THR A 126 10.62 -6.28 11.57
N GLY A 127 9.68 -5.53 12.15
CA GLY A 127 9.88 -4.75 13.37
C GLY A 127 9.48 -5.49 14.65
N GLU A 128 9.99 -6.70 14.91
CA GLU A 128 9.96 -7.34 16.25
C GLU A 128 11.16 -8.29 16.46
N GLU A 129 12.36 -7.90 16.05
CA GLU A 129 13.60 -8.53 16.52
C GLU A 129 14.56 -7.40 16.93
N GLY A 130 14.32 -6.85 18.13
CA GLY A 130 15.09 -5.74 18.70
C GLY A 130 14.43 -5.22 19.96
N GLU A 131 14.79 -5.84 21.09
CA GLU A 131 14.97 -5.27 22.43
C GLU A 131 13.89 -4.31 22.98
N ASP A 132 13.33 -4.68 24.14
CA ASP A 132 12.47 -3.90 25.04
C ASP A 132 10.95 -4.19 25.00
N TYR A 133 10.56 -5.45 25.31
CA TYR A 133 9.20 -5.78 25.76
C TYR A 133 9.15 -6.14 27.26
N GLU A 134 9.75 -5.31 28.12
CA GLU A 134 9.36 -5.22 29.55
C GLU A 134 8.17 -4.26 29.74
N GLY A 135 7.50 -3.82 28.66
CA GLY A 135 6.53 -2.72 28.70
C GLY A 135 5.03 -3.08 28.81
N CYS A 136 4.60 -4.31 28.49
CA CYS A 136 3.16 -4.61 28.37
C CYS A 136 2.66 -5.82 29.18
N VAL A 137 3.50 -6.44 30.00
CA VAL A 137 3.10 -7.57 30.89
C VAL A 137 2.60 -7.07 32.26
N SER A 138 2.21 -5.80 32.39
CA SER A 138 1.68 -5.27 33.67
C SER A 138 0.16 -5.34 33.81
N MET A 139 -0.59 -5.86 32.82
CA MET A 139 -2.06 -5.91 32.87
C MET A 139 -2.67 -7.29 33.16
N LEU A 140 -1.88 -8.36 33.29
CA LEU A 140 -2.45 -9.72 33.42
C LEU A 140 -1.93 -10.54 34.62
N LEU A 141 -1.21 -9.95 35.57
CA LEU A 141 -0.69 -10.66 36.75
C LEU A 141 -1.06 -10.00 38.09
N ASN A 142 -2.31 -9.58 38.21
CA ASN A 142 -2.91 -9.23 39.51
C ASN A 142 -4.31 -9.83 39.59
N GLY A 143 -4.41 -11.15 39.44
CA GLY A 143 -5.57 -11.84 40.00
C GLY A 143 -5.50 -11.74 41.52
N SER A 144 -6.34 -10.91 42.14
CA SER A 144 -7.02 -11.24 43.39
C SER A 144 -8.15 -10.29 43.72
N THR A 145 -9.17 -10.92 44.28
CA THR A 145 -10.52 -10.50 44.58
C THR A 145 -10.68 -9.82 45.95
N THR A 146 -11.86 -9.21 46.10
CA THR A 146 -12.70 -9.07 47.30
C THR A 146 -12.70 -7.73 48.06
N SER A 147 -13.95 -7.28 48.23
CA SER A 147 -14.56 -6.75 49.46
C SER A 147 -14.87 -5.26 49.54
N SER A 148 -16.16 -5.03 49.79
CA SER A 148 -16.91 -3.81 50.02
C SER A 148 -16.30 -2.80 50.99
N SER A 149 -16.69 -1.54 50.81
CA SER A 149 -17.23 -0.74 51.93
C SER A 149 -18.23 0.31 51.44
N THR A 150 -19.38 0.31 52.10
CA THR A 150 -20.44 1.32 52.07
C THR A 150 -20.00 2.53 52.88
N ILE A 151 -20.09 3.75 52.35
CA ILE A 151 -20.47 4.95 53.11
C ILE A 151 -21.31 5.87 52.21
N GLN A 152 -22.43 6.27 52.76
CA GLN A 152 -23.52 7.07 52.21
C GLN A 152 -23.10 8.54 52.06
N ASN A 153 -23.62 9.22 51.03
CA ASN A 153 -24.06 10.61 51.12
C ASN A 153 -25.29 10.74 50.21
N GLU A 154 -26.42 11.04 50.84
CA GLU A 154 -27.68 11.37 50.17
C GLU A 154 -27.81 12.87 49.90
N ALA A 155 -28.76 13.17 49.01
CA ALA A 155 -29.26 14.45 48.50
C ALA A 155 -28.38 15.09 47.39
N GLU A 156 -28.90 15.45 46.21
CA GLU A 156 -30.26 15.81 45.84
C GLU A 156 -30.42 15.80 44.30
N LEU A 157 -31.51 15.17 43.84
CA LEU A 157 -32.39 15.48 42.70
C LEU A 157 -31.83 16.10 41.40
N GLY A 158 -32.11 15.42 40.28
CA GLY A 158 -32.12 16.02 38.94
C GLY A 158 -32.27 14.99 37.83
N ASP A 159 -33.46 14.42 37.69
CA ASP A 159 -33.89 13.67 36.50
C ASP A 159 -34.07 14.63 35.31
N ASP A 160 -33.56 14.27 34.12
CA ASP A 160 -34.34 14.35 32.87
C ASP A 160 -33.53 13.83 31.66
N ASP A 161 -34.06 12.75 31.09
CA ASP A 161 -33.61 12.06 29.88
C ASP A 161 -33.78 12.90 28.61
N VAL A 162 -32.95 12.66 27.58
CA VAL A 162 -33.41 12.23 26.23
C VAL A 162 -32.22 12.11 25.24
N PHE A 163 -32.05 10.90 24.72
CA PHE A 163 -31.21 10.59 23.56
C PHE A 163 -31.84 11.14 22.26
N THR A 164 -31.04 11.72 21.37
CA THR A 164 -31.36 11.68 19.93
C THR A 164 -30.10 11.74 19.06
N VAL A 165 -29.91 10.68 18.27
CA VAL A 165 -29.04 10.61 17.09
C VAL A 165 -29.60 11.52 16.00
N SER A 166 -28.76 12.32 15.35
CA SER A 166 -28.99 12.65 13.94
C SER A 166 -27.72 13.09 13.23
N SER A 167 -27.32 12.29 12.25
CA SER A 167 -26.48 12.66 11.13
C SER A 167 -26.95 13.97 10.49
N SER A 168 -26.04 14.84 10.08
CA SER A 168 -25.98 15.34 8.68
C SER A 168 -24.92 16.40 8.47
N ILE A 169 -24.11 16.08 7.46
CA ILE A 169 -23.36 16.91 6.52
C ILE A 169 -23.85 18.37 6.34
N VAL A 170 -22.89 19.31 6.31
CA VAL A 170 -22.99 20.61 5.63
C VAL A 170 -21.61 20.86 4.99
N VAL A 171 -21.39 20.42 3.75
CA VAL A 171 -21.61 21.17 2.49
C VAL A 171 -20.99 22.57 2.50
N LEU A 172 -19.99 22.69 1.62
CA LEU A 172 -19.19 23.84 1.23
C LEU A 172 -20.04 25.10 0.97
N ASN A 173 -19.55 26.26 1.42
CA ASN A 173 -19.99 27.55 0.90
C ASN A 173 -18.88 28.13 0.00
N THR A 174 -19.03 27.91 -1.31
CA THR A 174 -18.28 28.59 -2.37
C THR A 174 -19.01 29.88 -2.71
N SER A 175 -18.40 31.04 -2.46
CA SER A 175 -18.84 32.32 -3.06
C SER A 175 -17.81 33.43 -2.86
N LYS A 176 -16.93 33.63 -3.84
CA LYS A 176 -16.49 34.97 -4.27
C LYS A 176 -15.83 34.90 -5.65
N PHE A 177 -16.66 34.96 -6.68
CA PHE A 177 -16.30 35.48 -7.98
C PHE A 177 -17.36 36.50 -8.36
N ARG A 178 -16.97 37.76 -8.47
CA ARG A 178 -17.65 38.81 -9.24
C ARG A 178 -16.68 39.98 -9.45
N ASP A 179 -16.13 39.96 -10.66
CA ASP A 179 -15.86 41.05 -11.59
C ASP A 179 -15.67 42.48 -11.07
N ILE A 180 -14.51 43.05 -11.41
CA ILE A 180 -14.35 44.49 -11.66
C ILE A 180 -13.58 44.63 -12.98
N LYS A 181 -14.28 45.06 -14.04
CA LYS A 181 -13.69 45.64 -15.25
C LYS A 181 -13.44 47.13 -15.00
N ASN A 182 -12.25 47.66 -15.31
CA ASN A 182 -12.10 48.91 -16.07
C ASN A 182 -10.64 49.14 -16.51
N THR A 183 -10.33 48.91 -17.79
CA THR A 183 -9.52 49.76 -18.69
C THR A 183 -9.72 49.21 -20.10
#